data_AF-A0A7S3HC54-F1
#
_entry.id   AF-A0A7S3HC54-F1
#
_cell.length_a   1.000
_cell.length_b   1.000
_cell.length_c   1.000
_cell.angle_alpha   90.00
_cell.angle_beta   90.00
_cell.angle_gamma   90.00
#
_symmetry.space_group_name_H-M   'P 1'
#
loop_
_entity.id
_entity.type
_entity.pdbx_description
1 polymer ?
#
loop_
_entity_poly.entity_id
_entity_poly.type
_entity_poly.pdbx_seq_one_letter_code
_entity_poly.pdbx_strand_id
1 'polypeptide(L)'
;AISRLNHSCNPNVNRAWQEDEGVMALRATRDIEVGEELCTSYIFPLYYSAAERQTKLQSNWKFVCRCTACTQSGDARAQSDKARKELAVKVCKLGVFRETMLTTPPHAAVLSTFEENLWEMVADTGELLKVEFGPNPALLANLFFDALQVAEALGCEGSATELAQLALDASCRAE
;
A
#
# COMPACT_ATOMS: atom_id res chain seq x y z
N ALA A 1 25.05 -2.36 -1.11
CA ALA A 1 24.21 -3.45 -1.65
C ALA A 1 22.86 -2.94 -2.18
N ILE A 2 22.15 -2.09 -1.44
CA ILE A 2 20.76 -1.66 -1.76
C ILE A 2 20.65 -0.86 -3.06
N SER A 3 21.66 -0.05 -3.40
CA SER A 3 21.71 0.68 -4.68
C SER A 3 21.86 -0.21 -5.91
N ARG A 4 22.01 -1.55 -5.76
CA ARG A 4 22.01 -2.50 -6.87
C ARG A 4 20.62 -3.00 -7.25
N LEU A 5 19.60 -2.73 -6.43
CA LEU A 5 18.22 -3.13 -6.71
C LEU A 5 17.66 -2.23 -7.80
N ASN A 6 17.14 -2.83 -8.87
CA ASN A 6 16.49 -2.08 -9.95
C ASN A 6 15.07 -1.65 -9.58
N HIS A 7 14.50 -0.80 -10.43
CA HIS A 7 13.15 -0.30 -10.25
C HIS A 7 12.08 -1.22 -10.84
N SER A 8 10.99 -1.41 -10.08
CA SER A 8 9.70 -1.84 -10.64
C SER A 8 8.55 -1.00 -10.08
N CYS A 9 7.54 -0.72 -10.90
CA CYS A 9 6.29 -0.08 -10.47
C CYS A 9 5.34 -1.05 -9.76
N ASN A 10 5.64 -2.35 -9.79
CA ASN A 10 5.10 -3.40 -8.93
C ASN A 10 6.29 -4.16 -8.30
N PRO A 11 6.91 -3.63 -7.24
CA PRO A 11 8.12 -4.20 -6.65
C PRO A 11 7.83 -5.48 -5.87
N ASN A 12 8.84 -6.33 -5.73
CA ASN A 12 8.81 -7.55 -4.91
C ASN A 12 9.60 -7.41 -3.60
N VAL A 13 10.31 -6.29 -3.41
CA VAL A 13 10.97 -5.95 -2.15
C VAL A 13 10.71 -4.50 -1.74
N ASN A 14 10.58 -4.29 -0.44
CA ASN A 14 10.53 -2.98 0.19
C ASN A 14 11.77 -2.76 1.06
N ARG A 15 12.21 -1.51 1.19
CA ARG A 15 13.30 -1.09 2.05
C ARG A 15 12.75 -0.24 3.20
N ALA A 16 13.17 -0.54 4.43
CA ALA A 16 12.80 0.20 5.63
C ALA A 16 14.05 0.47 6.46
N TRP A 17 14.16 1.68 7.00
CA TRP A 17 15.20 2.00 7.98
C TRP A 17 14.76 1.46 9.35
N GLN A 18 15.58 0.60 9.96
CA GLN A 18 15.39 0.14 11.33
C GLN A 18 16.24 1.02 12.23
N GLU A 19 15.60 1.94 12.95
CA GLU A 19 16.30 2.96 13.73
C GLU A 19 17.05 2.37 14.92
N ASP A 20 16.47 1.40 15.63
CA ASP A 20 17.07 0.73 16.78
C ASP A 20 18.36 -0.02 16.43
N GLU A 21 18.45 -0.56 15.21
CA GLU A 21 19.60 -1.31 14.71
C GLU A 21 20.57 -0.43 13.89
N GLY A 22 20.13 0.76 13.47
CA GLY A 22 20.90 1.63 12.59
C GLY A 22 21.16 1.02 11.20
N VAL A 23 20.24 0.18 10.71
CA VAL A 23 20.40 -0.54 9.43
C VAL A 23 19.22 -0.34 8.48
N MET A 24 19.49 -0.46 7.18
CA MET A 24 18.43 -0.52 6.18
C MET A 24 18.06 -1.98 5.92
N ALA A 25 16.85 -2.37 6.31
CA ALA A 25 16.31 -3.69 6.08
C ALA A 25 15.65 -3.77 4.71
N LEU A 26 15.86 -4.88 4.02
CA LEU A 26 15.19 -5.23 2.79
C LEU A 26 14.28 -6.43 3.08
N ARG A 27 12.98 -6.30 2.78
CA ARG A 27 11.99 -7.34 3.03
C ARG A 27 11.24 -7.65 1.75
N ALA A 28 10.98 -8.93 1.50
CA ALA A 28 10.09 -9.34 0.42
C ALA A 28 8.67 -8.81 0.70
N THR A 29 7.97 -8.39 -0.34
CA THR A 29 6.57 -7.92 -0.25
C THR A 29 5.58 -8.97 -0.75
N ARG A 30 6.09 -10.02 -1.39
CA ARG A 30 5.37 -11.20 -1.89
C ARG A 30 6.37 -12.33 -2.10
N ASP A 31 5.87 -13.51 -2.44
CA ASP A 31 6.71 -14.64 -2.85
C ASP A 31 7.58 -14.26 -4.06
N ILE A 32 8.83 -14.74 -4.04
CA ILE A 32 9.85 -14.45 -5.04
C ILE A 32 10.44 -15.77 -5.51
N GLU A 33 10.32 -16.06 -6.81
CA GLU A 33 10.82 -17.29 -7.39
C GLU A 33 12.35 -17.28 -7.55
N VAL A 34 12.98 -18.46 -7.56
CA VAL A 34 14.42 -18.58 -7.78
C VAL A 34 14.79 -18.02 -9.16
N GLY A 35 15.70 -17.05 -9.18
CA GLY A 35 16.13 -16.36 -10.40
C GLY A 35 15.28 -15.14 -10.76
N GLU A 36 14.21 -14.85 -10.01
CA GLU A 36 13.47 -13.60 -10.14
C GLU A 36 14.32 -12.41 -9.66
N GLU A 37 14.34 -11.32 -10.44
CA GLU A 37 15.09 -10.12 -10.09
C GLU A 37 14.44 -9.38 -8.91
N LEU A 38 15.25 -9.04 -7.90
CA LEU A 38 14.80 -8.21 -6.78
C LEU A 38 14.69 -6.75 -7.22
N CYS A 39 13.47 -6.21 -7.16
CA CYS A 39 13.14 -4.86 -7.58
C CYS A 39 12.44 -4.09 -6.46
N THR A 40 12.84 -2.83 -6.26
CA THR A 40 12.20 -1.89 -5.32
C THR A 40 11.55 -0.74 -6.08
N SER A 41 10.62 0.00 -5.46
CA SER A 41 10.15 1.24 -6.08
C SER A 41 11.10 2.40 -5.79
N TYR A 42 11.39 3.20 -6.80
CA TYR A 42 12.17 4.43 -6.68
C TYR A 42 11.26 5.66 -6.51
N ILE A 43 9.95 5.46 -6.70
CA ILE A 43 8.93 6.51 -6.64
C ILE A 43 7.86 6.12 -5.63
N PHE A 44 7.42 7.09 -4.85
CA PHE A 44 6.36 6.92 -3.87
C PHE A 44 5.40 8.12 -3.92
N PRO A 45 4.10 7.91 -3.68
CA PRO A 45 3.41 6.62 -3.50
C PRO A 45 3.41 5.72 -4.76
N LEU A 46 3.03 4.45 -4.62
CA LEU A 46 3.00 3.47 -5.74
C LEU A 46 1.86 3.72 -6.75
N TYR A 47 0.90 4.57 -6.39
CA TYR A 47 -0.39 4.70 -7.05
C TYR A 47 -0.45 5.78 -8.14
N TYR A 48 0.69 6.07 -8.77
CA TYR A 48 0.76 6.97 -9.92
C TYR A 48 0.28 6.30 -11.20
N SER A 49 -0.32 7.07 -12.11
CA SER A 49 -0.62 6.62 -13.48
C SER A 49 0.65 6.30 -14.27
N ALA A 50 0.55 5.50 -15.33
CA ALA A 50 1.67 5.11 -16.16
C ALA A 50 2.44 6.32 -16.71
N ALA A 51 1.72 7.38 -17.09
CA ALA A 51 2.34 8.63 -17.58
C ALA A 51 3.15 9.34 -16.49
N GLU A 52 2.60 9.44 -15.28
CA GLU A 52 3.29 10.04 -14.13
C GLU A 52 4.50 9.21 -13.71
N ARG A 53 4.39 7.87 -13.70
CA ARG A 53 5.51 6.96 -13.39
C ARG A 53 6.67 7.18 -14.36
N GLN A 54 6.40 7.17 -15.66
CA GLN A 54 7.44 7.41 -16.67
C GLN A 54 8.07 8.80 -16.54
N THR A 55 7.25 9.83 -16.32
CA THR A 55 7.73 11.22 -16.16
C THR A 55 8.66 11.35 -14.96
N LYS A 56 8.27 10.79 -13.80
CA LYS A 56 9.08 10.85 -12.57
C LYS A 56 10.40 10.08 -12.71
N LEU A 57 10.36 8.88 -13.30
CA LEU A 57 11.55 8.05 -13.49
C LEU A 57 12.50 8.67 -14.51
N GLN A 58 11.99 9.20 -15.62
CA GLN A 58 12.80 9.90 -16.61
C GLN A 58 13.42 11.18 -16.04
N SER A 59 12.68 11.93 -15.21
CA SER A 59 13.18 13.15 -14.56
C SER A 59 14.29 12.84 -13.57
N ASN A 60 14.06 11.88 -12.66
CA ASN A 60 14.89 11.69 -11.48
C ASN A 60 16.03 10.68 -11.71
N TRP A 61 15.82 9.70 -12.60
CA TRP A 61 16.71 8.55 -12.79
C TRP A 61 17.14 8.34 -14.25
N LYS A 62 16.60 9.14 -15.19
CA LYS A 62 16.99 9.17 -16.61
C LYS A 62 16.80 7.84 -17.37
N PHE A 63 15.78 7.05 -17.02
CA PHE A 63 15.43 5.83 -17.75
C PHE A 63 13.91 5.70 -17.97
N VAL A 64 13.55 4.87 -18.95
CA VAL A 64 12.17 4.46 -19.24
C VAL A 64 11.89 3.11 -18.58
N CYS A 65 10.88 3.05 -17.72
CA CYS A 65 10.51 1.82 -17.04
C CYS A 65 9.80 0.85 -17.98
N ARG A 66 10.21 -0.42 -17.95
CA ARG A 66 9.65 -1.50 -18.76
C ARG A 66 9.13 -2.68 -17.92
N CYS A 67 8.82 -2.44 -16.65
CA CYS A 67 8.17 -3.45 -15.82
C CYS A 67 6.77 -3.79 -16.35
N THR A 68 6.21 -4.90 -15.88
CA THR A 68 4.89 -5.42 -16.29
C THR A 68 3.78 -4.36 -16.24
N ALA A 69 3.73 -3.55 -15.18
CA ALA A 69 2.75 -2.46 -15.03
C ALA A 69 2.95 -1.32 -16.04
N CYS A 70 4.16 -1.10 -16.57
CA CYS A 70 4.45 -0.06 -17.55
C CYS A 70 4.36 -0.55 -19.00
N THR A 71 4.43 -1.86 -19.23
CA THR A 71 4.30 -2.47 -20.56
C THR A 71 2.84 -2.74 -20.96
N GLN A 72 1.89 -2.61 -20.03
CA GLN A 72 0.46 -2.67 -20.33
C GLN A 72 0.05 -1.60 -21.35
N SER A 73 -0.94 -1.92 -22.18
CA SER A 73 -1.48 -1.05 -23.23
C SER A 73 -3.01 -1.21 -23.34
N GLY A 74 -3.65 -0.30 -24.09
CA GLY A 74 -5.11 -0.33 -24.30
C GLY A 74 -5.90 -0.33 -22.99
N ASP A 75 -6.92 -1.19 -22.94
CA ASP A 75 -7.83 -1.30 -21.79
C ASP A 75 -7.11 -1.71 -20.50
N ALA A 76 -6.11 -2.59 -20.57
CA ALA A 76 -5.36 -3.02 -19.40
C ALA A 76 -4.63 -1.85 -18.73
N ARG A 77 -4.05 -0.95 -19.54
CA ARG A 77 -3.41 0.27 -19.01
C ARG A 77 -4.44 1.22 -18.42
N ALA A 78 -5.58 1.41 -19.09
CA ALA A 78 -6.64 2.29 -18.59
C ALA A 78 -7.23 1.79 -17.27
N GLN A 79 -7.41 0.47 -17.13
CA GLN A 79 -7.85 -0.18 -15.89
C GLN A 79 -6.83 0.00 -14.78
N SER A 80 -5.54 -0.23 -15.04
CA SER A 80 -4.48 -0.01 -14.03
C SER A 80 -4.39 1.45 -13.61
N ASP A 81 -4.43 2.39 -14.55
CA ASP A 81 -4.41 3.84 -14.24
C ASP A 81 -5.63 4.25 -13.41
N LYS A 82 -6.81 3.68 -13.70
CA LYS A 82 -8.03 3.89 -12.90
C LYS A 82 -7.88 3.31 -11.49
N ALA A 83 -7.45 2.05 -11.37
CA ALA A 83 -7.27 1.37 -10.10
C ALA A 83 -6.26 2.10 -9.20
N ARG A 84 -5.10 2.49 -9.74
CA ARG A 84 -4.11 3.28 -9.01
C ARG A 84 -4.66 4.65 -8.59
N LYS A 85 -5.41 5.34 -9.45
CA LYS A 85 -6.04 6.62 -9.06
C LYS A 85 -7.03 6.43 -7.90
N GLU A 86 -7.84 5.39 -7.94
CA GLU A 86 -8.79 5.07 -6.86
C GLU A 86 -8.08 4.69 -5.55
N LEU A 87 -7.02 3.88 -5.63
CA LEU A 87 -6.16 3.57 -4.48
C LEU A 87 -5.54 4.82 -3.87
N ALA A 88 -5.03 5.74 -4.69
CA ALA A 88 -4.46 7.00 -4.21
C ALA A 88 -5.48 7.81 -3.40
N VAL A 89 -6.74 7.86 -3.86
CA VAL A 89 -7.83 8.54 -3.15
C VAL A 89 -8.19 7.82 -1.86
N LYS A 90 -8.36 6.50 -1.89
CA LYS A 90 -8.78 5.70 -0.71
C LYS A 90 -7.74 5.71 0.40
N VAL A 91 -6.47 5.50 0.06
CA VAL A 91 -5.35 5.55 1.03
C VAL A 91 -5.19 6.95 1.61
N CYS A 92 -5.31 8.00 0.78
CA CYS A 92 -5.30 9.38 1.28
C CYS A 92 -6.47 9.63 2.25
N LYS A 93 -7.68 9.15 1.92
CA LYS A 93 -8.85 9.27 2.81
C LYS A 93 -8.62 8.61 4.16
N LEU A 94 -8.05 7.40 4.23
CA LEU A 94 -7.73 6.76 5.51
C LEU A 94 -6.79 7.61 6.36
N GLY A 95 -5.75 8.19 5.75
CA GLY A 95 -4.84 9.11 6.44
C GLY A 95 -5.53 10.37 6.97
N VAL A 96 -6.38 11.00 6.15
CA VAL A 96 -7.15 12.19 6.55
C VAL A 96 -8.18 11.85 7.64
N PHE A 97 -8.84 10.70 7.54
CA PHE A 97 -9.79 10.24 8.57
C PHE A 97 -9.09 10.09 9.91
N ARG A 98 -7.94 9.42 9.95
CA ARG A 98 -7.12 9.30 11.17
C ARG A 98 -6.85 10.66 11.82
N GLU A 99 -6.35 11.63 11.06
CA GLU A 99 -6.08 12.99 11.57
C GLU A 99 -7.35 13.70 12.06
N THR A 100 -8.46 13.52 11.35
CA THR A 100 -9.75 14.11 11.71
C THR A 100 -10.28 13.51 13.01
N MET A 101 -10.20 12.19 13.20
CA MET A 101 -10.70 11.52 14.41
C MET A 101 -9.89 11.90 15.65
N LEU A 102 -8.58 12.09 15.50
CA LEU A 102 -7.70 12.54 16.58
C LEU A 102 -8.01 13.99 17.03
N THR A 103 -8.51 14.84 16.14
CA THR A 103 -8.73 16.27 16.43
C THR A 103 -10.18 16.61 16.74
N THR A 104 -11.14 15.93 16.09
CA THR A 104 -12.58 16.14 16.23
C THR A 104 -13.26 14.77 16.29
N PRO A 105 -13.25 14.10 17.46
CA PRO A 105 -13.84 12.77 17.59
C PRO A 105 -15.36 12.83 17.32
N PRO A 106 -15.91 11.83 16.64
CA PRO A 106 -17.31 11.81 16.28
C PRO A 106 -18.18 11.59 17.53
N HIS A 107 -19.40 12.10 17.49
CA HIS A 107 -20.36 11.86 18.56
C HIS A 107 -20.69 10.37 18.66
N ALA A 108 -20.85 9.84 19.88
CA ALA A 108 -21.08 8.40 20.11
C ALA A 108 -22.23 7.82 19.27
N ALA A 109 -23.26 8.62 19.00
CA ALA A 109 -24.43 8.24 18.22
C ALA A 109 -24.15 7.86 16.74
N VAL A 110 -22.98 8.20 16.19
CA VAL A 110 -22.62 7.89 14.79
C VAL A 110 -21.44 6.93 14.66
N LEU A 111 -20.85 6.46 15.78
CA LEU A 111 -19.66 5.59 15.77
C LEU A 111 -19.87 4.31 14.97
N SER A 112 -21.02 3.65 15.12
CA SER A 112 -21.33 2.41 14.39
C SER A 112 -21.34 2.62 12.87
N THR A 113 -21.85 3.76 12.40
CA THR A 113 -21.83 4.09 10.97
C THR A 113 -20.41 4.36 10.47
N PHE A 114 -19.55 5.00 11.27
CA PHE A 114 -18.13 5.18 10.90
C PHE A 114 -17.38 3.85 10.84
N GLU A 115 -17.66 2.95 11.79
CA GLU A 115 -17.10 1.60 11.83
C GLU A 115 -17.50 0.77 10.61
N GLU A 116 -18.79 0.75 10.25
CA GLU A 116 -19.27 0.06 9.04
C GLU A 116 -18.60 0.61 7.76
N ASN A 117 -18.53 1.95 7.63
CA ASN A 117 -17.88 2.60 6.50
C ASN A 117 -16.37 2.32 6.44
N LEU A 118 -15.71 2.20 7.59
CA LEU A 118 -14.29 1.83 7.66
C LEU A 118 -14.09 0.43 7.09
N TRP A 119 -14.88 -0.55 7.53
CA TRP A 119 -14.79 -1.93 7.03
C TRP A 119 -15.10 -2.05 5.54
N GLU A 120 -16.13 -1.35 5.05
CA GLU A 120 -16.42 -1.31 3.61
C GLU A 120 -15.24 -0.72 2.83
N MET A 121 -14.66 0.38 3.32
CA MET A 121 -13.49 1.00 2.69
C MET A 121 -12.28 0.08 2.70
N VAL A 122 -12.00 -0.62 3.80
CA VAL A 122 -10.88 -1.56 3.92
C VAL A 122 -11.08 -2.75 2.98
N ALA A 123 -12.28 -3.33 2.93
CA ALA A 123 -12.58 -4.45 2.05
C ALA A 123 -12.39 -4.09 0.57
N ASP A 124 -12.97 -2.97 0.13
CA ASP A 124 -12.88 -2.52 -1.26
C ASP A 124 -11.44 -2.09 -1.63
N THR A 125 -10.73 -1.40 -0.74
CA THR A 125 -9.32 -1.04 -0.96
C THR A 125 -8.44 -2.28 -1.03
N GLY A 126 -8.70 -3.28 -0.18
CA GLY A 126 -7.98 -4.54 -0.16
C GLY A 126 -8.17 -5.34 -1.45
N GLU A 127 -9.39 -5.38 -1.99
CA GLU A 127 -9.65 -6.05 -3.27
C GLU A 127 -8.97 -5.31 -4.42
N LEU A 128 -9.04 -3.98 -4.44
CA LEU A 128 -8.38 -3.18 -5.47
C LEU A 128 -6.85 -3.34 -5.45
N LEU A 129 -6.24 -3.48 -4.25
CA LEU A 129 -4.82 -3.78 -4.10
C LEU A 129 -4.47 -5.15 -4.71
N LYS A 130 -5.29 -6.18 -4.47
CA LYS A 130 -5.06 -7.53 -5.04
C LYS A 130 -5.18 -7.52 -6.56
N VAL A 131 -6.16 -6.81 -7.10
CA VAL A 131 -6.36 -6.70 -8.55
C VAL A 131 -5.17 -6.00 -9.23
N GLU A 132 -4.68 -4.89 -8.67
CA GLU A 132 -3.61 -4.10 -9.29
C GLU A 132 -2.20 -4.67 -9.05
N PHE A 133 -1.92 -5.16 -7.84
CA PHE A 133 -0.56 -5.58 -7.44
C PHE A 133 -0.39 -7.10 -7.35
N GLY A 134 -1.46 -7.88 -7.49
CA GLY A 134 -1.45 -9.32 -7.25
C GLY A 134 -1.36 -9.67 -5.75
N PRO A 135 -1.01 -10.92 -5.41
CA PRO A 135 -0.75 -11.31 -4.02
C PRO A 135 0.42 -10.49 -3.46
N ASN A 136 0.11 -9.52 -2.61
CA ASN A 136 1.10 -8.67 -1.96
C ASN A 136 0.72 -8.49 -0.48
N PRO A 137 1.09 -9.45 0.39
CA PRO A 137 0.79 -9.41 1.82
C PRO A 137 1.24 -8.10 2.48
N ALA A 138 2.38 -7.53 2.07
CA ALA A 138 2.89 -6.30 2.66
C ALA A 138 1.97 -5.08 2.39
N LEU A 139 1.38 -4.98 1.21
CA LEU A 139 0.42 -3.90 0.92
C LEU A 139 -0.88 -4.05 1.72
N LEU A 140 -1.35 -5.28 1.91
CA LEU A 140 -2.53 -5.56 2.75
C LEU A 140 -2.23 -5.27 4.23
N ALA A 141 -1.07 -5.67 4.73
CA ALA A 141 -0.64 -5.37 6.09
C ALA A 141 -0.63 -3.86 6.36
N ASN A 142 -0.10 -3.06 5.42
CA ASN A 142 -0.11 -1.60 5.55
C ASN A 142 -1.54 -1.04 5.57
N LEU A 143 -2.44 -1.53 4.71
CA LEU A 143 -3.84 -1.12 4.71
C LEU A 143 -4.53 -1.41 6.06
N PHE A 144 -4.34 -2.62 6.59
CA PHE A 144 -4.92 -2.99 7.88
C PHE A 144 -4.32 -2.18 9.02
N PHE A 145 -3.02 -1.87 8.97
CA PHE A 145 -2.37 -1.02 9.96
C PHE A 145 -2.84 0.44 9.90
N ASP A 146 -3.07 1.00 8.71
CA ASP A 146 -3.65 2.33 8.56
C ASP A 146 -5.08 2.36 9.11
N ALA A 147 -5.87 1.33 8.83
CA ALA A 147 -7.23 1.20 9.35
C ALA A 147 -7.29 0.98 10.86
N LEU A 148 -6.34 0.21 11.43
CA LEU A 148 -6.18 0.03 12.88
C LEU A 148 -6.08 1.39 13.57
N GLN A 149 -5.20 2.26 13.07
CA GLN A 149 -5.02 3.59 13.65
C GLN A 149 -6.30 4.45 13.57
N VAL A 150 -7.14 4.25 12.56
CA VAL A 150 -8.46 4.90 12.48
C VAL A 150 -9.41 4.31 13.52
N ALA A 151 -9.46 2.99 13.67
CA ALA A 151 -10.31 2.31 14.66
C ALA A 151 -9.93 2.68 16.09
N GLU A 152 -8.63 2.79 16.40
CA GLU A 152 -8.12 3.28 17.68
C GLU A 152 -8.56 4.73 17.94
N ALA A 153 -8.45 5.61 16.93
CA ALA A 153 -8.89 6.99 17.04
C ALA A 153 -10.42 7.13 17.22
N LEU A 154 -11.20 6.15 16.75
CA LEU A 154 -12.65 6.06 16.98
C LEU A 154 -13.02 5.46 18.34
N GLY A 155 -12.08 4.81 19.03
CA GLY A 155 -12.35 4.05 20.26
C GLY A 155 -13.07 2.70 20.01
N CYS A 156 -13.01 2.17 18.78
CA CYS A 156 -13.62 0.88 18.42
C CYS A 156 -12.66 -0.28 18.73
N GLU A 157 -12.55 -0.69 20.00
CA GLU A 157 -11.59 -1.70 20.46
C GLU A 157 -11.70 -3.06 19.74
N GLY A 158 -12.93 -3.49 19.43
CA GLY A 158 -13.19 -4.75 18.71
C GLY A 158 -12.58 -4.72 17.30
N SER A 159 -12.93 -3.69 16.53
CA SER A 159 -12.39 -3.48 15.18
C SER A 159 -10.87 -3.25 15.18
N ALA A 160 -10.34 -2.52 16.15
CA ALA A 160 -8.90 -2.33 16.31
C ALA A 160 -8.20 -3.68 16.51
N THR A 161 -8.71 -4.54 17.40
CA THR A 161 -8.13 -5.86 17.66
C THR A 161 -8.15 -6.74 16.40
N GLU A 162 -9.26 -6.75 15.65
CA GLU A 162 -9.38 -7.52 14.42
C GLU A 162 -8.42 -7.03 13.32
N LEU A 163 -8.34 -5.72 13.11
CA LEU A 163 -7.43 -5.12 12.14
C LEU A 163 -5.96 -5.35 12.49
N ALA A 164 -5.61 -5.32 13.79
CA ALA A 164 -4.26 -5.67 14.24
C ALA A 164 -3.91 -7.13 13.91
N GLN A 165 -4.84 -8.07 14.15
CA GLN A 165 -4.63 -9.48 13.82
C GLN A 165 -4.49 -9.67 12.30
N LEU A 166 -5.33 -9.02 11.49
CA LEU A 166 -5.22 -9.07 10.03
C LEU A 166 -3.89 -8.50 9.53
N ALA A 167 -3.39 -7.42 10.12
CA ALA A 167 -2.09 -6.85 9.80
C ALA A 167 -0.94 -7.81 10.13
N LEU A 168 -1.01 -8.49 11.29
CA LEU A 168 -0.06 -9.51 11.70
C LEU A 168 -0.10 -10.73 10.77
N ASP A 169 -1.29 -11.27 10.49
CA ASP A 169 -1.47 -12.43 9.62
C ASP A 169 -0.99 -12.17 8.19
N ALA A 170 -1.17 -10.94 7.70
CA ALA A 170 -0.62 -10.52 6.42
C ALA A 170 0.91 -10.40 6.47
N SER A 171 1.48 -9.94 7.59
CA SER A 171 2.93 -9.76 7.76
C SER A 171 3.69 -11.07 8.01
N CYS A 172 3.08 -12.04 8.69
CA CYS A 172 3.72 -13.28 9.15
C CYS A 172 3.83 -14.37 8.08
N ARG A 173 3.21 -14.24 6.90
CA ARG A 173 3.33 -15.22 5.80
C ARG A 173 4.66 -15.14 5.03
N ALA A 174 5.69 -14.53 5.60
CA ALA A 174 7.01 -14.37 5.00
C ALA A 174 8.08 -15.34 5.57
N GLU A 175 7.65 -16.41 6.25
CA GLU A 175 8.52 -17.48 6.78
C GLU A 175 8.53 -18.73 5.89
#